data_AF-A0A9D2MHV8-F1
#
_entry.id   AF-A0A9D2MHV8-F1
#
_cell.length_a   1.000
_cell.length_b   1.000
_cell.length_c   1.000
_cell.angle_alpha   90.00
_cell.angle_beta   90.00
_cell.angle_gamma   90.00
#
_symmetry.space_group_name_H-M   'P 1'
#
loop_
_entity.id
_entity.type
_entity.pdbx_description
1 polymer ?
#
loop_
_entity_poly.entity_id
_entity_poly.type
_entity_poly.pdbx_seq_one_letter_code
_entity_poly.pdbx_strand_id
1 'polypeptide(L)'
;GSFITNCTVTNGKTTASASAFSSYAGGITGENTDGILNNCNVTGGEIRSSSKRSNFAGGIAGNSITEDPDDFLTASIDTCTVSDAKVVSNNDSSYVGGIAGNLNGGGLSQCAVNRTTLRTSGGGPTVGDLTGNFVGGILRFCQVDGQFVPDTSIGP
;
A
#
# COMPACT_ATOMS: atom_id res chain seq x y z
N GLY A 1 -11.66 -0.90 15.97
CA GLY A 1 -10.31 -1.05 15.39
C GLY A 1 -9.49 -2.15 16.02
N SER A 2 -8.77 -2.90 15.19
CA SER A 2 -7.70 -3.81 15.63
C SER A 2 -6.37 -3.06 15.77
N PHE A 3 -5.43 -3.61 16.55
CA PHE A 3 -4.09 -3.07 16.73
C PHE A 3 -3.05 -4.10 16.32
N ILE A 4 -2.18 -3.75 15.37
CA ILE A 4 -1.00 -4.53 15.00
C ILE A 4 0.21 -3.64 15.26
N THR A 5 1.12 -4.11 16.12
CA THR A 5 2.27 -3.31 16.53
C THR A 5 3.53 -4.14 16.61
N ASN A 6 4.68 -3.50 16.36
CA ASN A 6 6.02 -4.10 16.53
C ASN A 6 6.23 -5.38 15.71
N CYS A 7 5.64 -5.45 14.51
CA CYS A 7 5.75 -6.60 13.63
C CYS A 7 6.77 -6.34 12.52
N THR A 8 7.49 -7.38 12.10
CA THR A 8 8.41 -7.30 10.96
C THR A 8 8.20 -8.48 10.03
N VAL A 9 8.06 -8.20 8.74
CA VAL A 9 8.00 -9.20 7.67
C VAL A 9 9.24 -9.05 6.80
N THR A 10 10.00 -10.13 6.65
CA THR A 10 11.26 -10.15 5.92
C THR A 10 11.19 -11.15 4.77
N ASN A 11 11.47 -10.69 3.55
CA ASN A 11 11.46 -11.50 2.32
C ASN A 11 10.14 -12.25 2.07
N GLY A 12 9.03 -11.70 2.58
CA GLY A 12 7.70 -12.27 2.42
C GLY A 12 7.23 -12.19 0.98
N LYS A 13 6.47 -13.21 0.55
CA LYS A 13 5.71 -13.16 -0.70
C LYS A 13 4.22 -13.11 -0.39
N THR A 14 3.62 -11.94 -0.54
CA THR A 14 2.17 -11.75 -0.38
C THR A 14 1.51 -11.66 -1.74
N THR A 15 0.49 -12.47 -1.96
CA THR A 15 -0.29 -12.41 -3.20
C THR A 15 -1.77 -12.45 -2.87
N ALA A 16 -2.50 -11.42 -3.29
CA ALA A 16 -3.95 -11.39 -3.27
C ALA A 16 -4.47 -11.45 -4.71
N SER A 17 -5.44 -12.32 -4.96
CA SER A 17 -6.08 -12.42 -6.27
C SER A 17 -7.57 -12.63 -6.16
N ALA A 18 -8.34 -11.96 -7.01
CA ALA A 18 -9.79 -12.09 -7.06
C ALA A 18 -10.29 -12.11 -8.52
N SER A 19 -11.28 -12.95 -8.81
CA SER A 19 -11.82 -13.11 -10.17
C SER A 19 -12.92 -12.12 -10.52
N ALA A 20 -13.68 -11.64 -9.53
CA ALA A 20 -14.84 -10.75 -9.70
C ALA A 20 -14.87 -9.54 -8.74
N PHE A 21 -14.00 -9.53 -7.73
CA PHE A 21 -13.94 -8.49 -6.70
C PHE A 21 -12.62 -7.75 -6.75
N SER A 22 -12.53 -6.66 -6.00
CA SER A 22 -11.26 -5.98 -5.76
C SER A 22 -10.30 -6.91 -5.01
N SER A 23 -8.99 -6.70 -5.18
CA SER A 23 -7.97 -7.41 -4.40
C SER A 23 -7.09 -6.45 -3.62
N TYR A 24 -6.79 -6.80 -2.37
CA TYR A 24 -6.04 -5.99 -1.43
C TYR A 24 -4.83 -6.79 -0.93
N ALA A 25 -3.63 -6.32 -1.24
CA ALA A 25 -2.39 -6.95 -0.82
C ALA A 25 -1.54 -5.94 -0.03
N GLY A 26 -1.22 -6.28 1.22
CA GLY A 26 -0.22 -5.58 2.01
C GLY A 26 0.73 -6.55 2.68
N GLY A 27 1.96 -6.12 2.95
CA GLY A 27 2.95 -6.95 3.63
C GLY A 27 2.54 -7.32 5.06
N ILE A 28 1.76 -6.46 5.73
CA ILE A 28 1.24 -6.70 7.08
C ILE A 28 -0.25 -7.09 7.05
N THR A 29 -1.08 -6.31 6.35
CA THR A 29 -2.51 -6.61 6.19
C THR A 29 -3.00 -6.34 4.78
N GLY A 30 -3.96 -7.12 4.31
CA GLY A 30 -4.69 -6.80 3.08
C GLY A 30 -5.55 -5.55 3.25
N GLU A 31 -6.33 -5.51 4.33
CA GLU A 31 -7.30 -4.45 4.62
C GLU A 31 -7.17 -4.00 6.09
N ASN A 32 -7.15 -2.69 6.29
CA ASN A 32 -7.06 -2.02 7.59
C ASN A 32 -8.27 -1.09 7.75
N THR A 33 -9.34 -1.61 8.37
CA THR A 33 -10.58 -0.86 8.63
C THR A 33 -10.60 -0.40 10.08
N ASP A 34 -10.58 0.92 10.29
CA ASP A 34 -10.49 1.56 11.62
C ASP A 34 -9.37 1.00 12.53
N GLY A 35 -8.34 0.43 11.92
CA GLY A 35 -7.26 -0.25 12.62
C GLY A 35 -5.98 0.57 12.69
N ILE A 36 -5.16 0.26 13.68
CA ILE A 36 -3.89 0.94 13.92
C ILE A 36 -2.74 -0.04 13.65
N LEU A 37 -1.93 0.31 12.66
CA LEU A 37 -0.69 -0.36 12.32
C LEU A 37 0.46 0.54 12.78
N ASN A 38 1.18 0.13 13.82
CA ASN A 38 2.20 0.97 14.43
C ASN A 38 3.55 0.25 14.51
N ASN A 39 4.63 0.94 14.17
CA ASN A 39 5.98 0.38 14.25
C ASN A 39 6.10 -0.99 13.56
N CYS A 40 5.53 -1.09 12.36
CA CYS A 40 5.56 -2.30 11.56
C CYS A 40 6.49 -2.12 10.36
N ASN A 41 7.32 -3.13 10.09
CA ASN A 41 8.33 -3.05 9.06
C ASN A 41 8.19 -4.18 8.04
N VAL A 42 8.33 -3.84 6.77
CA VAL A 42 8.40 -4.82 5.68
C VAL A 42 9.71 -4.61 4.95
N THR A 43 10.53 -5.66 4.87
CA THR A 43 11.81 -5.59 4.18
C THR A 43 12.02 -6.74 3.21
N GLY A 44 12.42 -6.44 1.98
CA GLY A 44 12.54 -7.42 0.93
C GLY A 44 11.19 -7.98 0.46
N GLY A 45 11.25 -8.97 -0.43
CA GLY A 45 10.07 -9.73 -0.86
C GLY A 45 9.23 -9.05 -1.95
N GLU A 46 8.08 -9.67 -2.24
CA GLU A 46 7.15 -9.21 -3.28
C GLU A 46 5.71 -9.20 -2.76
N ILE A 47 5.03 -8.08 -2.94
CA ILE A 47 3.61 -7.89 -2.64
C ILE A 47 2.88 -7.67 -3.95
N ARG A 48 1.91 -8.53 -4.24
CA ARG A 48 1.19 -8.53 -5.51
C ARG A 48 -0.32 -8.54 -5.32
N SER A 49 -1.00 -7.61 -5.97
CA SER A 49 -2.46 -7.55 -6.07
C SER A 49 -2.92 -7.74 -7.52
N SER A 50 -3.88 -8.63 -7.76
CA SER A 50 -4.32 -9.01 -9.11
C SER A 50 -5.80 -9.40 -9.16
N SER A 51 -6.63 -8.57 -9.78
CA SER A 51 -8.05 -8.81 -10.01
C SER A 51 -8.55 -8.16 -11.30
N LYS A 52 -9.77 -8.52 -11.71
CA LYS A 52 -10.47 -7.92 -12.85
C LYS A 52 -11.10 -6.56 -12.56
N ARG A 53 -11.18 -6.16 -11.29
CA ARG A 53 -11.77 -4.89 -10.85
C ARG A 53 -10.64 -3.98 -10.35
N SER A 54 -10.69 -3.54 -9.10
CA SER A 54 -9.67 -2.67 -8.52
C SER A 54 -8.62 -3.47 -7.78
N ASN A 55 -7.36 -3.07 -7.94
CA ASN A 55 -6.25 -3.71 -7.28
C ASN A 55 -5.52 -2.71 -6.41
N PHE A 56 -5.35 -3.04 -5.14
CA PHE A 56 -4.66 -2.20 -4.20
C PHE A 56 -3.49 -2.98 -3.62
N ALA A 57 -2.28 -2.49 -3.88
CA ALA A 57 -1.06 -3.07 -3.34
C ALA A 57 -0.28 -2.00 -2.58
N GLY A 58 -0.03 -2.27 -1.29
CA GLY A 58 0.80 -1.42 -0.45
C GLY A 58 1.90 -2.21 0.23
N GLY A 59 3.01 -1.57 0.56
CA GLY A 59 4.07 -2.23 1.33
C GLY A 59 3.59 -2.72 2.68
N ILE A 60 2.78 -1.92 3.40
CA ILE A 60 2.20 -2.26 4.70
C ILE A 60 0.77 -2.77 4.54
N ALA A 61 -0.10 -1.99 3.91
CA ALA A 61 -1.53 -2.28 3.79
C ALA A 61 -2.01 -2.17 2.33
N GLY A 62 -2.83 -3.12 1.88
CA GLY A 62 -3.48 -2.99 0.57
C GLY A 62 -4.48 -1.84 0.56
N ASN A 63 -5.42 -1.87 1.50
CA ASN A 63 -6.47 -0.87 1.65
C ASN A 63 -6.52 -0.40 3.11
N SER A 64 -6.44 0.90 3.36
CA SER A 64 -6.61 1.49 4.69
C SER A 64 -7.76 2.48 4.65
N ILE A 65 -8.81 2.20 5.43
CA ILE A 65 -10.07 2.95 5.39
C ILE A 65 -10.57 3.25 6.80
N THR A 66 -11.15 4.45 6.96
CA THR A 66 -12.02 4.74 8.11
C THR A 66 -13.48 4.45 7.73
N GLU A 67 -14.26 3.87 8.63
CA GLU A 67 -15.72 3.79 8.48
C GLU A 67 -16.39 5.13 8.82
N ASP A 68 -15.75 5.94 9.67
CA ASP A 68 -16.18 7.30 10.00
C ASP A 68 -15.31 8.33 9.27
N PRO A 69 -15.81 8.96 8.19
CA PRO A 69 -15.02 9.89 7.38
C PRO A 69 -14.63 11.17 8.13
N ASP A 70 -15.27 11.47 9.26
CA ASP A 70 -14.93 12.62 10.11
C ASP A 70 -13.86 12.26 11.17
N ASP A 71 -13.63 10.97 11.42
CA ASP A 71 -12.59 10.48 12.34
C ASP A 71 -11.31 10.09 11.59
N PHE A 72 -10.42 11.06 11.41
CA PHE A 72 -9.11 10.87 10.76
C PHE A 72 -8.09 10.11 11.64
N LEU A 73 -8.47 9.58 12.81
CA LEU A 73 -7.56 8.90 13.73
C LEU A 73 -7.82 7.39 13.88
N THR A 74 -8.90 6.85 13.33
CA THR A 74 -9.28 5.44 13.50
C THR A 74 -8.39 4.49 12.69
N ALA A 75 -8.20 4.76 11.41
CA ALA A 75 -7.36 3.96 10.53
C ALA A 75 -5.99 4.64 10.35
N SER A 76 -4.99 4.24 11.12
CA SER A 76 -3.65 4.85 11.04
C SER A 76 -2.54 3.85 10.77
N ILE A 77 -1.57 4.30 9.96
CA ILE A 77 -0.30 3.62 9.76
C ILE A 77 0.78 4.57 10.24
N ASP A 78 1.37 4.29 11.39
CA ASP A 78 2.34 5.16 12.05
C ASP A 78 3.69 4.48 12.25
N THR A 79 4.76 5.23 12.03
CA THR A 79 6.14 4.78 12.31
C THR A 79 6.47 3.47 11.57
N CYS A 80 5.91 3.26 10.38
CA CYS A 80 6.10 2.04 9.59
C CYS A 80 7.11 2.24 8.46
N THR A 81 7.96 1.25 8.22
CA THR A 81 8.97 1.32 7.14
C THR A 81 8.80 0.19 6.14
N VAL A 82 8.95 0.52 4.86
CA VAL A 82 9.01 -0.46 3.77
C VAL A 82 10.33 -0.30 3.04
N SER A 83 11.17 -1.33 3.03
CA SER A 83 12.47 -1.27 2.38
C SER A 83 12.81 -2.45 1.49
N ASP A 84 13.53 -2.21 0.39
CA ASP A 84 14.04 -3.25 -0.51
C ASP A 84 12.95 -4.20 -1.06
N ALA A 85 11.68 -3.78 -0.99
CA ALA A 85 10.54 -4.58 -1.36
C ALA A 85 10.10 -4.28 -2.80
N LYS A 86 9.30 -5.19 -3.37
CA LYS A 86 8.66 -4.98 -4.66
C LYS A 86 7.15 -5.00 -4.50
N VAL A 87 6.48 -3.90 -4.81
CA VAL A 87 5.01 -3.78 -4.74
C VAL A 87 4.48 -3.68 -6.16
N VAL A 88 3.61 -4.62 -6.54
CA VAL A 88 3.15 -4.79 -7.92
C VAL A 88 1.65 -4.94 -8.00
N SER A 89 1.07 -4.31 -9.02
CA SER A 89 -0.30 -4.59 -9.42
C SER A 89 -0.47 -4.62 -10.94
N ASN A 90 -1.46 -5.35 -11.44
CA ASN A 90 -1.68 -5.49 -12.88
C ASN A 90 -3.18 -5.45 -13.17
N ASN A 91 -3.66 -4.39 -13.84
CA ASN A 91 -4.93 -4.17 -14.54
C ASN A 91 -5.19 -2.65 -14.70
N ASP A 92 -6.20 -2.29 -15.49
CA ASP A 92 -6.66 -0.91 -15.78
C ASP A 92 -7.20 -0.13 -14.56
N SER A 93 -7.20 -0.71 -13.36
CA SER A 93 -7.62 -0.05 -12.12
C SER A 93 -6.73 -0.47 -10.95
N SER A 94 -5.45 -0.19 -11.10
CA SER A 94 -4.42 -0.59 -10.12
C SER A 94 -3.86 0.62 -9.38
N TYR A 95 -3.76 0.48 -8.06
CA TYR A 95 -3.27 1.49 -7.14
C TYR A 95 -2.13 0.89 -6.33
N VAL A 96 -0.92 1.40 -6.55
CA VAL A 96 0.30 0.89 -5.92
C VAL A 96 0.95 1.97 -5.09
N GLY A 97 1.09 1.71 -3.79
CA GLY A 97 1.81 2.59 -2.89
C GLY A 97 2.93 1.88 -2.15
N GLY A 98 3.96 2.63 -1.78
CA GLY A 98 5.03 2.09 -0.94
C GLY A 98 4.57 1.75 0.47
N ILE A 99 3.60 2.46 1.04
CA ILE A 99 2.99 2.14 2.33
C ILE A 99 1.59 1.55 2.16
N ALA A 100 0.69 2.27 1.49
CA ALA A 100 -0.71 1.87 1.32
C ALA A 100 -1.10 1.83 -0.17
N GLY A 101 -1.83 0.81 -0.61
CA GLY A 101 -2.39 0.82 -1.98
C GLY A 101 -3.48 1.89 -2.12
N ASN A 102 -4.40 1.94 -1.15
CA ASN A 102 -5.41 2.96 -1.00
C ASN A 102 -5.45 3.49 0.44
N LEU A 103 -5.57 4.81 0.56
CA LEU A 103 -5.81 5.51 1.82
C LEU A 103 -7.11 6.32 1.67
N ASN A 104 -8.15 5.90 2.40
CA ASN A 104 -9.45 6.57 2.42
C ASN A 104 -9.79 6.98 3.86
N GLY A 105 -9.37 8.20 4.21
CA GLY A 105 -9.41 8.73 5.56
C GLY A 105 -8.25 8.22 6.42
N GLY A 106 -8.30 8.51 7.72
CA GLY A 106 -7.22 8.12 8.61
C GLY A 106 -5.91 8.88 8.35
N GLY A 107 -4.76 8.21 8.52
CA GLY A 107 -3.48 8.85 8.20
C GLY A 107 -2.25 7.95 8.11
N LEU A 108 -1.27 8.42 7.34
CA LEU A 108 0.10 7.92 7.33
C LEU A 108 0.97 8.93 8.09
N SER A 109 1.67 8.46 9.12
CA SER A 109 2.59 9.32 9.86
C SER A 109 3.91 8.67 10.14
N GLN A 110 4.99 9.46 10.01
CA GLN A 110 6.36 9.00 10.30
C GLN A 110 6.75 7.73 9.53
N CYS A 111 6.15 7.51 8.35
CA CYS A 111 6.40 6.32 7.55
C CYS A 111 7.54 6.57 6.58
N ALA A 112 8.29 5.52 6.25
CA ALA A 112 9.41 5.59 5.32
C ALA A 112 9.34 4.52 4.23
N VAL A 113 9.66 4.89 2.99
CA VAL A 113 9.79 3.95 1.87
C VAL A 113 11.18 4.07 1.28
N ASN A 114 11.97 3.01 1.33
CA ASN A 114 13.40 3.03 1.01
C ASN A 114 13.78 1.93 0.01
N ARG A 115 14.36 2.26 -1.15
CA ARG A 115 14.80 1.28 -2.17
C ARG A 115 13.71 0.28 -2.59
N THR A 116 12.46 0.72 -2.53
CA THR A 116 11.30 -0.12 -2.88
C THR A 116 10.92 0.11 -4.34
N THR A 117 10.67 -0.96 -5.06
CA THR A 117 10.20 -0.90 -6.46
C THR A 117 8.68 -0.94 -6.50
N LEU A 118 8.05 0.08 -7.10
CA LEU A 118 6.60 0.17 -7.26
C LEU A 118 6.22 0.03 -8.74
N ARG A 119 5.31 -0.88 -9.08
CA ARG A 119 4.97 -1.17 -10.48
C ARG A 119 3.49 -1.43 -10.72
N THR A 120 2.98 -0.87 -11.81
CA THR A 120 1.65 -1.17 -12.34
C THR A 120 1.73 -1.59 -13.81
N SER A 121 0.67 -2.23 -14.31
CA SER A 121 0.42 -2.41 -15.74
C SER A 121 -1.07 -2.28 -16.03
N GLY A 122 -1.44 -1.82 -17.23
CA GLY A 122 -2.81 -1.51 -17.65
C GLY A 122 -3.04 -0.02 -17.95
N GLY A 123 -4.21 0.33 -18.46
CA GLY A 123 -4.63 1.71 -18.74
C GLY A 123 -5.26 2.38 -17.52
N GLY A 124 -4.73 3.52 -17.06
CA GLY A 124 -5.24 4.26 -15.90
C GLY A 124 -4.73 3.88 -14.49
N PRO A 125 -3.64 3.12 -14.28
CA PRO A 125 -3.15 2.84 -12.94
C PRO A 125 -2.46 4.06 -12.32
N THR A 126 -2.39 4.08 -11.00
CA THR A 126 -1.69 5.10 -10.21
C THR A 126 -0.60 4.46 -9.37
N VAL A 127 0.53 5.14 -9.31
CA VAL A 127 1.66 4.76 -8.46
C VAL A 127 2.07 6.00 -7.69
N GLY A 128 2.16 5.87 -6.37
CA GLY A 128 2.69 6.92 -5.52
C GLY A 128 3.61 6.34 -4.47
N ASP A 129 4.70 7.04 -4.17
CA ASP A 129 5.73 6.47 -3.29
C ASP A 129 5.20 6.10 -1.90
N LEU A 130 4.22 6.85 -1.37
CA LEU A 130 3.55 6.53 -0.10
C LEU A 130 2.21 5.82 -0.31
N THR A 131 1.35 6.36 -1.18
CA THR A 131 0.03 5.82 -1.47
C THR A 131 -0.27 5.82 -2.95
N GLY A 132 -0.89 4.74 -3.45
CA GLY A 132 -1.36 4.66 -4.83
C GLY A 132 -2.62 5.50 -5.06
N ASN A 133 -3.57 5.44 -4.12
CA ASN A 133 -4.80 6.24 -4.13
C ASN A 133 -4.95 7.01 -2.83
N PHE A 134 -5.03 8.34 -2.90
CA PHE A 134 -5.30 9.19 -1.75
C PHE A 134 -6.69 9.80 -1.87
N VAL A 135 -7.66 9.23 -1.16
CA VAL A 135 -9.06 9.71 -1.17
C VAL A 135 -9.30 10.72 -0.05
N GLY A 136 -8.60 10.55 1.07
CA GLY A 136 -8.67 11.45 2.21
C GLY A 136 -7.75 11.00 3.33
N GLY A 137 -7.55 11.85 4.34
CA GLY A 137 -6.70 11.57 5.49
C GLY A 137 -5.54 12.55 5.66
N ILE A 138 -4.56 12.17 6.48
CA ILE A 138 -3.39 13.00 6.78
C ILE A 138 -2.12 12.25 6.40
N LEU A 139 -1.25 12.91 5.64
CA LEU A 139 0.14 12.49 5.45
C LEU A 139 1.04 13.46 6.22
N ARG A 140 1.79 12.96 7.21
CA ARG A 140 2.68 13.81 8.02
C ARG A 140 4.01 13.13 8.30
N PHE A 141 5.09 13.89 8.16
CA PHE A 141 6.45 13.43 8.49
C PHE A 141 6.87 12.13 7.77
N CYS A 142 6.31 11.85 6.61
CA CYS A 142 6.67 10.67 5.82
C CYS A 142 7.87 10.96 4.93
N GLN A 143 8.72 9.96 4.70
CA GLN A 143 9.95 10.06 3.92
C GLN A 143 9.97 9.01 2.81
N VAL A 144 10.53 9.39 1.67
CA VAL A 144 10.70 8.49 0.52
C VAL A 144 12.12 8.64 -0.02
N ASP A 145 12.82 7.52 -0.09
CA ASP A 145 14.15 7.38 -0.67
C ASP A 145 14.13 6.20 -1.64
N GLY A 146 13.47 6.38 -2.78
CA GLY A 146 13.15 5.32 -3.73
C GLY A 146 13.25 5.77 -5.20
N GLN A 147 13.69 4.85 -6.07
CA GLN A 147 13.63 5.02 -7.51
C GLN A 147 12.22 4.68 -8.02
N PHE A 148 11.45 5.70 -8.39
CA PHE A 148 10.31 5.48 -9.27
C PHE A 148 10.85 5.02 -10.63
N VAL A 149 10.58 3.76 -11.00
CA VAL A 149 10.89 3.22 -12.33
C VAL A 149 9.59 3.13 -13.12
N PRO A 150 9.17 4.20 -13.85
CA PRO A 150 8.04 4.10 -14.75
C PRO A 150 8.36 3.06 -15.82
N ASP A 151 7.45 2.11 -16.01
CA ASP A 151 7.62 1.08 -17.02
C ASP A 151 7.41 1.68 -18.41
N THR A 152 8.47 1.77 -19.21
CA THR A 152 8.43 2.15 -20.62
C THR A 152 8.26 0.94 -21.55
N SER A 153 8.10 -0.28 -21.02
CA SER A 153 7.92 -1.50 -21.81
C SER A 153 6.48 -1.81 -22.20
N ILE A 154 5.54 -0.88 -21.99
CA ILE A 154 4.22 -0.95 -22.62
C ILE A 154 4.40 -0.52 -24.08
N GLY A 155 4.80 -1.47 -24.93
CA GLY A 155 4.68 -1.36 -26.37
C GLY A 155 3.20 -1.19 -26.78
N PRO A 156 2.94 -0.61 -27.97
CA PRO A 156 1.59 -0.37 -28.48
C PRO A 156 0.74 -1.65 -28.59
#